data_AF-A0A524C7X5-F1
#
_entry.id   AF-A0A524C7X5-F1
#
_cell.length_a   1.000
_cell.length_b   1.000
_cell.length_c   1.000
_cell.angle_alpha   90.00
_cell.angle_beta   90.00
_cell.angle_gamma   90.00
#
_symmetry.space_group_name_H-M   'P 1'
#
loop_
_entity.id
_entity.type
_entity.pdbx_description
1 polymer ?
#
loop_
_entity_poly.entity_id
_entity_poly.type
_entity_poly.pdbx_seq_one_letter_code
_entity_poly.pdbx_strand_id
1 'polypeptide(L)'
;MSSKLADVLESVVADDSGVIDLTRTMEMIYTNSDRAVLSADLLYLGDTEAAYMEMRIGLRSEILVGFPTYFNVGESRFRTADIPSLVPLVAIIASRKRHRGIHDVQFLVNEDSTHVVVTFIGKPDQTKSSLSNLASSMNRVMDRWNGWCEVLLSILDRDPVLGEKMTGVDWREFLAGEGGYVTMAWFRPMTYAERANALDSIVTASRALLASFLSPHEMKHEEVQSLQKWLSALEPQPHVISGNVEHVTEVAKC
;
A
#
# COMPACT_ATOMS: atom_id res chain seq x y z
N MET A 1 -21.29 7.60 -1.34
CA MET A 1 -20.22 7.78 -0.33
C MET A 1 -19.51 9.13 -0.41
N SER A 2 -19.45 9.81 -1.58
CA SER A 2 -18.73 11.09 -1.75
C SER A 2 -19.25 12.30 -0.94
N SER A 3 -20.52 12.34 -0.49
CA SER A 3 -21.04 13.49 0.28
C SER A 3 -20.44 13.57 1.68
N LYS A 4 -20.29 12.44 2.38
CA LYS A 4 -19.87 12.42 3.78
C LYS A 4 -18.51 13.07 4.02
N LEU A 5 -17.53 12.83 3.15
CA LEU A 5 -16.22 13.46 3.31
C LEU A 5 -16.28 14.96 2.99
N ALA A 6 -17.02 15.36 1.95
CA ALA A 6 -17.19 16.78 1.64
C ALA A 6 -17.84 17.53 2.82
N ASP A 7 -18.92 16.97 3.37
CA ASP A 7 -19.61 17.52 4.54
C ASP A 7 -18.67 17.63 5.76
N VAL A 8 -17.83 16.62 5.98
CA VAL A 8 -16.83 16.64 7.06
C VAL A 8 -15.78 17.71 6.84
N LEU A 9 -15.21 17.81 5.63
CA LEU A 9 -14.25 18.86 5.31
C LEU A 9 -14.89 20.22 5.55
N GLU A 10 -16.03 20.51 4.91
CA GLU A 10 -16.77 21.77 5.05
C GLU A 10 -17.07 22.12 6.52
N SER A 11 -17.43 21.13 7.35
CA SER A 11 -17.68 21.34 8.78
C SER A 11 -16.43 21.75 9.57
N VAL A 12 -15.26 21.26 9.20
CA VAL A 12 -14.00 21.57 9.89
C VAL A 12 -13.49 22.95 9.48
N VAL A 13 -13.76 23.37 8.25
CA VAL A 13 -13.26 24.65 7.69
C VAL A 13 -14.23 25.83 7.93
N ALA A 14 -15.34 25.60 8.61
CA ALA A 14 -16.43 26.58 8.73
C ALA A 14 -16.01 27.95 9.30
N ASP A 15 -14.94 27.99 10.11
CA ASP A 15 -14.46 29.22 10.78
C ASP A 15 -12.95 29.48 10.60
N ASP A 16 -12.21 28.63 9.87
CA ASP A 16 -10.74 28.65 9.87
C ASP A 16 -10.15 28.56 8.46
N SER A 17 -9.19 29.43 8.15
CA SER A 17 -8.44 29.41 6.87
C SER A 17 -6.96 29.25 7.16
N GLY A 18 -6.28 28.38 6.44
CA GLY A 18 -4.88 28.05 6.68
C GLY A 18 -4.63 26.56 6.55
N VAL A 19 -3.72 26.07 7.39
CA VAL A 19 -3.37 24.64 7.47
C VAL A 19 -4.14 24.02 8.62
N ILE A 20 -4.85 22.93 8.34
CA ILE A 20 -5.72 22.24 9.29
C ILE A 20 -5.31 20.78 9.36
N ASP A 21 -4.98 20.32 10.56
CA ASP A 21 -4.68 18.91 10.82
C ASP A 21 -5.98 18.09 10.79
N LEU A 22 -6.06 17.16 9.84
CA LEU A 22 -7.16 16.22 9.64
C LEU A 22 -6.72 14.76 9.82
N THR A 23 -5.57 14.53 10.45
CA THR A 23 -4.95 13.21 10.59
C THR A 23 -5.93 12.17 11.13
N ARG A 24 -6.56 12.42 12.28
CA ARG A 24 -7.51 11.48 12.91
C ARG A 24 -8.70 11.14 12.02
N THR A 25 -9.24 12.14 11.33
CA THR A 25 -10.37 11.94 10.42
C THR A 25 -9.96 11.07 9.23
N MET A 26 -8.79 11.34 8.64
CA MET A 26 -8.30 10.57 7.50
C MET A 26 -7.88 9.15 7.90
N GLU A 27 -7.28 8.97 9.07
CA GLU A 27 -6.98 7.66 9.66
C GLU A 27 -8.25 6.81 9.77
N MET A 28 -9.33 7.35 10.35
CA MET A 28 -10.59 6.62 10.50
C MET A 28 -11.22 6.20 9.17
N ILE A 29 -11.02 6.98 8.10
CA ILE A 29 -11.65 6.75 6.80
C ILE A 29 -10.80 5.84 5.91
N TYR A 30 -9.48 5.99 5.93
CA TYR A 30 -8.60 5.47 4.87
C TYR A 30 -7.55 4.46 5.32
N THR A 31 -7.31 4.30 6.63
CA THR A 31 -6.47 3.21 7.15
C THR A 31 -7.16 1.86 6.94
N ASN A 32 -6.39 0.87 6.52
CA ASN A 32 -6.84 -0.52 6.36
C ASN A 32 -5.69 -1.50 6.58
N SER A 33 -5.88 -2.78 6.23
CA SER A 33 -4.88 -3.84 6.40
C SER A 33 -3.58 -3.65 5.59
N ASP A 34 -3.58 -2.79 4.57
CA ASP A 34 -2.47 -2.62 3.62
C ASP A 34 -1.76 -1.26 3.74
N ARG A 35 -2.33 -0.32 4.49
CA ARG A 35 -1.81 1.03 4.66
C ARG A 35 -2.40 1.72 5.89
N ALA A 36 -1.61 2.59 6.50
CA ALA A 36 -2.02 3.48 7.58
C ALA A 36 -1.79 4.93 7.19
N VAL A 37 -2.77 5.80 7.43
CA VAL A 37 -2.54 7.25 7.40
C VAL A 37 -1.71 7.62 8.63
N LEU A 38 -0.64 8.39 8.44
CA LEU A 38 0.29 8.82 9.49
C LEU A 38 0.15 10.30 9.82
N SER A 39 -0.15 11.11 8.80
CA SER A 39 -0.52 12.52 8.94
C SER A 39 -1.38 12.94 7.76
N ALA A 40 -2.25 13.91 7.97
CA ALA A 40 -3.03 14.52 6.91
C ALA A 40 -3.29 16.00 7.19
N ASP A 41 -2.75 16.87 6.35
CA ASP A 41 -2.86 18.32 6.47
C ASP A 41 -3.63 18.91 5.29
N LEU A 42 -4.70 19.63 5.60
CA LEU A 42 -5.49 20.38 4.64
C LEU A 42 -5.03 21.83 4.60
N LEU A 43 -4.59 22.29 3.44
CA LEU A 43 -4.43 23.71 3.14
C LEU A 43 -5.69 24.23 2.46
N TYR A 44 -6.38 25.16 3.13
CA TYR A 44 -7.55 25.84 2.60
C TYR A 44 -7.43 27.36 2.76
N LEU A 45 -7.51 28.07 1.64
CA LEU A 45 -7.33 29.53 1.59
C LEU A 45 -8.62 30.28 1.20
N GLY A 46 -9.77 29.59 1.18
CA GLY A 46 -11.08 30.14 0.80
C GLY A 46 -11.70 29.49 -0.44
N ASP A 47 -12.96 29.82 -0.70
CA ASP A 47 -13.81 29.15 -1.69
C ASP A 47 -13.34 29.33 -3.14
N THR A 48 -12.62 30.42 -3.41
CA THR A 48 -12.13 30.76 -4.75
C THR A 48 -10.78 30.13 -5.07
N GLU A 49 -10.08 29.64 -4.05
CA GLU A 49 -8.75 29.05 -4.17
C GLU A 49 -8.83 27.51 -4.23
N ALA A 50 -7.77 26.90 -4.76
CA ALA A 50 -7.65 25.45 -4.72
C ALA A 50 -7.37 24.98 -3.28
N ALA A 51 -8.04 23.90 -2.87
CA ALA A 51 -7.77 23.21 -1.62
C ALA A 51 -6.76 22.08 -1.87
N TYR A 52 -5.81 21.90 -0.96
CA TYR A 52 -4.78 20.87 -1.05
C TYR A 52 -4.81 19.99 0.19
N MET A 53 -4.73 18.68 0.01
CA MET A 53 -4.55 17.74 1.11
C MET A 53 -3.22 17.05 0.93
N GLU A 54 -2.28 17.25 1.84
CA GLU A 54 -1.08 16.43 1.93
C GLU A 54 -1.34 15.29 2.91
N MET A 55 -1.21 14.04 2.45
CA MET A 55 -1.42 12.87 3.29
C MET A 55 -0.17 12.00 3.26
N ARG A 56 0.44 11.78 4.43
CA ARG A 56 1.51 10.80 4.62
C ARG A 56 0.91 9.46 4.98
N ILE A 57 1.30 8.43 4.25
CA ILE A 57 0.74 7.09 4.32
C ILE A 57 1.91 6.11 4.50
N GLY A 58 1.86 5.32 5.56
CA GLY A 58 2.69 4.13 5.71
C GLY A 58 2.04 2.94 5.00
N LEU A 59 2.83 2.14 4.29
CA LEU A 59 2.35 0.87 3.72
C LEU A 59 2.34 -0.22 4.80
N ARG A 60 2.05 -1.47 4.43
CA ARG A 60 1.91 -2.58 5.38
C ARG A 60 3.14 -2.78 6.27
N SER A 61 4.35 -2.56 5.76
CA SER A 61 5.59 -2.58 6.54
C SER A 61 5.57 -1.61 7.72
N GLU A 62 4.92 -0.45 7.60
CA GLU A 62 4.73 0.47 8.71
C GLU A 62 3.81 -0.10 9.79
N ILE A 63 2.74 -0.78 9.39
CA ILE A 63 1.84 -1.46 10.34
C ILE A 63 2.59 -2.57 11.09
N LEU A 64 3.57 -3.19 10.43
CA LEU A 64 4.34 -4.31 10.95
C LEU A 64 5.60 -3.88 11.73
N VAL A 65 5.98 -2.60 11.75
CA VAL A 65 7.27 -2.14 12.32
C VAL A 65 7.46 -2.52 13.81
N GLY A 66 6.36 -2.67 14.55
CA GLY A 66 6.37 -3.08 15.95
C GLY A 66 6.41 -4.60 16.19
N PHE A 67 6.34 -5.41 15.14
CA PHE A 67 6.33 -6.87 15.24
C PHE A 67 7.76 -7.42 15.18
N PRO A 68 8.04 -8.56 15.83
CA PRO A 68 9.37 -9.13 15.81
C PRO A 68 9.77 -9.57 14.39
N THR A 69 11.06 -9.47 14.09
CA THR A 69 11.67 -9.93 12.84
C THR A 69 12.75 -10.97 13.14
N TYR A 70 12.95 -11.93 12.25
CA TYR A 70 13.97 -12.98 12.44
C TYR A 70 15.33 -12.61 11.84
N PHE A 71 15.35 -11.65 10.93
CA PHE A 71 16.56 -11.10 10.31
C PHE A 71 16.21 -9.76 9.68
N ASN A 72 17.21 -8.88 9.58
CA ASN A 72 17.07 -7.65 8.81
C ASN A 72 17.10 -8.02 7.33
N VAL A 73 15.97 -7.86 6.65
CA VAL A 73 15.94 -7.90 5.19
C VAL A 73 16.84 -6.76 4.71
N GLY A 74 17.80 -7.06 3.84
CA GLY A 74 18.80 -6.08 3.39
C GLY A 74 18.17 -4.79 2.85
N GLU A 75 18.96 -3.72 2.83
CA GLU A 75 18.53 -2.40 2.36
C GLU A 75 17.91 -2.49 0.96
N SER A 76 16.59 -2.36 0.89
CA SER A 76 15.86 -2.27 -0.35
C SER A 76 14.93 -1.07 -0.31
N ARG A 77 14.61 -0.51 -1.48
CA ARG A 77 13.65 0.58 -1.60
C ARG A 77 12.21 0.14 -1.26
N PHE A 78 11.91 -1.13 -1.49
CA PHE A 78 10.58 -1.70 -1.35
C PHE A 78 10.62 -2.88 -0.38
N ARG A 79 9.47 -3.16 0.25
CA ARG A 79 9.29 -4.32 1.13
C ARG A 79 8.29 -5.28 0.50
N THR A 80 8.52 -6.58 0.64
CA THR A 80 7.63 -7.64 0.15
C THR A 80 6.23 -7.54 0.77
N ALA A 81 6.16 -7.23 2.07
CA ALA A 81 4.90 -6.96 2.76
C ALA A 81 4.06 -5.84 2.11
N ASP A 82 4.70 -4.89 1.42
CA ASP A 82 4.04 -3.74 0.82
C ASP A 82 3.46 -4.02 -0.55
N ILE A 83 3.82 -5.14 -1.22
CA ILE A 83 3.39 -5.47 -2.59
C ILE A 83 1.89 -5.23 -2.83
N PRO A 84 0.96 -5.66 -1.95
CA PRO A 84 -0.47 -5.50 -2.19
C PRO A 84 -0.89 -4.04 -2.40
N SER A 85 -0.25 -3.12 -1.68
CA SER A 85 -0.54 -1.68 -1.75
C SER A 85 0.38 -0.95 -2.73
N LEU A 86 1.65 -1.34 -2.77
CA LEU A 86 2.71 -0.71 -3.55
C LEU A 86 2.47 -0.84 -5.06
N VAL A 87 2.11 -2.03 -5.54
CA VAL A 87 1.93 -2.28 -6.97
C VAL A 87 0.78 -1.43 -7.53
N PRO A 88 -0.43 -1.42 -6.91
CA PRO A 88 -1.48 -0.48 -7.29
C PRO A 88 -1.08 0.99 -7.20
N LEU A 89 -0.36 1.39 -6.16
CA LEU A 89 0.06 2.77 -5.98
C LEU A 89 0.97 3.23 -7.12
N VAL A 90 1.98 2.44 -7.48
CA VAL A 90 2.88 2.74 -8.60
C VAL A 90 2.10 2.85 -9.90
N ALA A 91 1.08 2.02 -10.11
CA ALA A 91 0.18 2.14 -11.25
C ALA A 91 -0.60 3.47 -11.24
N ILE A 92 -1.13 3.89 -10.09
CA ILE A 92 -1.83 5.18 -9.93
C ILE A 92 -0.88 6.35 -10.20
N ILE A 93 0.35 6.31 -9.70
CA ILE A 93 1.38 7.35 -9.90
C ILE A 93 1.71 7.48 -11.39
N ALA A 94 2.04 6.36 -12.05
CA ALA A 94 2.41 6.34 -13.46
C ALA A 94 1.26 6.85 -14.35
N SER A 95 0.02 6.64 -13.94
CA SER A 95 -1.19 7.07 -14.64
C SER A 95 -1.81 8.36 -14.12
N ARG A 96 -1.12 9.13 -13.25
CA ARG A 96 -1.69 10.32 -12.59
C ARG A 96 -2.32 11.33 -13.54
N LYS A 97 -1.83 11.42 -14.79
CA LYS A 97 -2.43 12.27 -15.83
C LYS A 97 -3.88 11.89 -16.18
N ARG A 98 -4.25 10.61 -16.05
CA ARG A 98 -5.62 10.09 -16.19
C ARG A 98 -6.44 10.22 -14.90
N HIS A 99 -5.78 10.41 -13.76
CA HIS A 99 -6.41 10.52 -12.44
C HIS A 99 -6.41 11.96 -11.95
N ARG A 100 -7.45 12.71 -12.35
CA ARG A 100 -7.68 14.09 -11.85
C ARG A 100 -7.72 14.10 -10.32
N GLY A 101 -6.90 14.96 -9.72
CA GLY A 101 -6.93 15.22 -8.28
C GLY A 101 -5.70 14.78 -7.49
N ILE A 102 -4.76 14.05 -8.11
CA ILE A 102 -3.42 13.88 -7.55
C ILE A 102 -2.55 15.02 -8.08
N HIS A 103 -2.01 15.83 -7.17
CA HIS A 103 -1.07 16.89 -7.48
C HIS A 103 0.36 16.36 -7.54
N ASP A 104 0.79 15.67 -6.49
CA ASP A 104 2.13 15.10 -6.38
C ASP A 104 2.14 13.81 -5.57
N VAL A 105 3.18 12.99 -5.77
CA VAL A 105 3.43 11.78 -4.97
C VAL A 105 4.93 11.60 -4.76
N GLN A 106 5.34 11.39 -3.51
CA GLN A 106 6.73 11.22 -3.12
C GLN A 106 6.89 9.94 -2.31
N PHE A 107 7.88 9.11 -2.67
CA PHE A 107 8.29 7.97 -1.87
C PHE A 107 9.32 8.41 -0.83
N LEU A 108 9.05 8.12 0.43
CA LEU A 108 9.98 8.29 1.53
C LEU A 108 10.45 6.90 1.95
N VAL A 109 11.72 6.61 1.68
CA VAL A 109 12.33 5.35 2.10
C VAL A 109 12.83 5.55 3.52
N ASN A 110 12.20 4.86 4.47
CA ASN A 110 12.73 4.73 5.82
C ASN A 110 13.49 3.39 5.94
N GLU A 111 14.35 3.25 6.95
CA GLU A 111 15.15 2.03 7.14
C GLU A 111 14.24 0.79 7.30
N ASP A 112 13.11 0.93 8.02
CA ASP A 112 12.28 -0.21 8.39
C ASP A 112 10.94 -0.28 7.63
N SER A 113 10.50 0.81 6.99
CA SER A 113 9.17 0.88 6.37
C SER A 113 9.10 1.77 5.13
N THR A 114 8.11 1.49 4.28
CA THR A 114 7.83 2.31 3.09
C THR A 114 6.77 3.35 3.43
N HIS A 115 7.12 4.62 3.30
CA HIS A 115 6.20 5.74 3.42
C HIS A 115 6.00 6.41 2.08
N VAL A 116 4.81 6.98 1.89
CA VAL A 116 4.47 7.78 0.72
C VAL A 116 3.73 9.02 1.17
N VAL A 117 4.08 10.15 0.57
CA VAL A 117 3.32 11.40 0.69
C VAL A 117 2.54 11.59 -0.59
N VAL A 118 1.22 11.70 -0.48
CA VAL A 118 0.32 12.01 -1.61
C VAL A 118 -0.27 13.38 -1.37
N THR A 119 -0.06 14.29 -2.31
CA THR A 119 -0.71 15.60 -2.30
C THR A 119 -1.89 15.56 -3.26
N PHE A 120 -3.09 15.75 -2.74
CA PHE A 120 -4.33 15.88 -3.50
C PHE A 120 -4.68 17.35 -3.73
N ILE A 121 -5.45 17.62 -4.79
CA ILE A 121 -5.92 18.96 -5.12
C ILE A 121 -7.39 18.95 -5.53
N GLY A 122 -8.16 19.87 -4.96
CA GLY A 122 -9.52 20.21 -5.37
C GLY A 122 -9.56 21.64 -5.85
N LYS A 123 -9.75 21.84 -7.17
CA LYS A 123 -9.95 23.17 -7.74
C LYS A 123 -11.44 23.50 -7.73
N PRO A 124 -11.84 24.72 -7.36
CA PRO A 124 -13.24 25.12 -7.47
C PRO A 124 -13.68 25.12 -8.93
N ASP A 125 -14.95 24.78 -9.18
CA ASP A 125 -15.58 24.90 -10.50
C ASP A 125 -16.98 25.51 -10.38
N GLN A 126 -17.68 25.68 -11.51
CA GLN A 126 -19.00 26.31 -11.54
C GLN A 126 -20.08 25.56 -10.73
N THR A 127 -19.84 24.29 -10.41
CA THR A 127 -20.82 23.38 -9.81
C THR A 127 -20.45 22.93 -8.40
N LYS A 128 -19.18 23.00 -8.03
CA LYS A 128 -18.66 22.43 -6.78
C LYS A 128 -17.58 23.30 -6.14
N SER A 129 -17.61 23.35 -4.82
CA SER A 129 -16.55 23.95 -3.99
C SER A 129 -15.22 23.22 -4.17
N SER A 130 -14.12 23.91 -3.87
CA SER A 130 -12.78 23.32 -3.87
C SER A 130 -12.68 22.11 -2.92
N LEU A 131 -13.31 22.18 -1.75
CA LEU A 131 -13.41 21.08 -0.78
C LEU A 131 -14.22 19.89 -1.30
N SER A 132 -15.37 20.12 -1.94
CA SER A 132 -16.18 19.05 -2.54
C SER A 132 -15.43 18.33 -3.67
N ASN A 133 -14.70 19.10 -4.49
CA ASN A 133 -13.85 18.54 -5.53
C ASN A 133 -12.65 17.78 -4.96
N LEU A 134 -12.02 18.28 -3.90
CA LEU A 134 -10.94 17.60 -3.19
C LEU A 134 -11.43 16.26 -2.63
N ALA A 135 -12.54 16.26 -1.88
CA ALA A 135 -13.15 15.05 -1.33
C ALA A 135 -13.52 14.02 -2.42
N SER A 136 -14.05 14.50 -3.55
CA SER A 136 -14.38 13.64 -4.70
C SER A 136 -13.13 12.99 -5.31
N SER A 137 -12.04 13.75 -5.41
CA SER A 137 -10.76 13.28 -5.94
C SER A 137 -10.07 12.30 -5.00
N MET A 138 -10.03 12.60 -3.70
CA MET A 138 -9.48 11.71 -2.69
C MET A 138 -10.21 10.37 -2.68
N ASN A 139 -11.54 10.38 -2.55
CA ASN A 139 -12.34 9.14 -2.56
C ASN A 139 -12.08 8.32 -3.82
N ARG A 140 -12.05 8.96 -5.00
CA ARG A 140 -11.79 8.25 -6.26
C ARG A 140 -10.43 7.54 -6.27
N VAL A 141 -9.38 8.20 -5.79
CA VAL A 141 -8.03 7.64 -5.76
C VAL A 141 -7.95 6.53 -4.72
N MET A 142 -8.44 6.77 -3.51
CA MET A 142 -8.38 5.81 -2.40
C MET A 142 -9.23 4.57 -2.68
N ASP A 143 -10.44 4.72 -3.23
CA ASP A 143 -11.31 3.61 -3.64
C ASP A 143 -10.66 2.78 -4.75
N ARG A 144 -10.03 3.45 -5.73
CA ARG A 144 -9.33 2.78 -6.83
C ARG A 144 -8.10 2.02 -6.34
N TRP A 145 -7.33 2.65 -5.46
CA TRP A 145 -6.18 2.01 -4.83
C TRP A 145 -6.63 0.75 -4.09
N ASN A 146 -7.63 0.86 -3.23
CA ASN A 146 -8.20 -0.28 -2.50
C ASN A 146 -8.72 -1.37 -3.44
N GLY A 147 -9.49 -1.00 -4.46
CA GLY A 147 -10.04 -1.94 -5.42
C GLY A 147 -8.97 -2.73 -6.16
N TRP A 148 -7.82 -2.13 -6.46
CA TRP A 148 -6.71 -2.84 -7.11
C TRP A 148 -5.89 -3.70 -6.17
N CYS A 149 -5.77 -3.34 -4.89
CA CYS A 149 -5.24 -4.26 -3.87
C CYS A 149 -6.06 -5.55 -3.87
N GLU A 150 -7.40 -5.42 -3.81
CA GLU A 150 -8.32 -6.56 -3.78
C GLU A 150 -8.28 -7.38 -5.08
N VAL A 151 -8.15 -6.72 -6.25
CA VAL A 151 -7.95 -7.43 -7.53
C VAL A 151 -6.66 -8.24 -7.52
N LEU A 152 -5.54 -7.66 -7.08
CA LEU A 152 -4.24 -8.34 -7.03
C LEU A 152 -4.33 -9.58 -6.15
N LEU A 153 -4.87 -9.44 -4.94
CA LEU A 153 -5.02 -10.54 -3.99
C LEU A 153 -6.00 -11.62 -4.49
N SER A 154 -7.09 -11.20 -5.13
CA SER A 154 -8.06 -12.13 -5.74
C SER A 154 -7.47 -12.93 -6.91
N ILE A 155 -6.50 -12.38 -7.65
CA ILE A 155 -5.79 -13.12 -8.70
C ILE A 155 -4.97 -14.25 -8.07
N LEU A 156 -4.30 -13.98 -6.94
CA LEU A 156 -3.49 -14.97 -6.22
C LEU A 156 -4.35 -16.10 -5.63
N ASP A 157 -5.50 -15.75 -5.05
CA ASP A 157 -6.46 -16.73 -4.52
C ASP A 157 -6.98 -17.71 -5.57
N ARG A 158 -6.94 -17.32 -6.85
CA ARG A 158 -7.48 -18.09 -7.97
C ARG A 158 -6.40 -18.64 -8.89
N ASP A 159 -5.14 -18.55 -8.50
CA ASP A 159 -4.02 -18.99 -9.35
C ASP A 159 -4.02 -20.53 -9.49
N PRO A 160 -4.24 -21.08 -10.70
CA PRO A 160 -4.26 -22.52 -10.92
C PRO A 160 -2.89 -23.17 -10.73
N VAL A 161 -1.79 -22.42 -10.86
CA VAL A 161 -0.41 -22.93 -10.69
C VAL A 161 -0.15 -23.30 -9.23
N LEU A 162 -0.75 -22.56 -8.31
CA LEU A 162 -0.59 -22.75 -6.87
C LEU A 162 -1.41 -23.95 -6.34
N GLY A 163 -2.47 -24.32 -7.07
CA GLY A 163 -3.30 -25.51 -6.82
C GLY A 163 -4.13 -25.43 -5.53
N GLU A 164 -4.90 -26.50 -5.24
CA GLU A 164 -5.83 -26.57 -4.09
C GLU A 164 -5.13 -26.38 -2.73
N LYS A 165 -3.84 -26.72 -2.63
CA LYS A 165 -3.07 -26.57 -1.39
C LYS A 165 -2.87 -25.11 -0.98
N MET A 166 -2.92 -24.19 -1.93
CA MET A 166 -2.68 -22.76 -1.71
C MET A 166 -3.98 -21.96 -1.59
N THR A 167 -5.14 -22.60 -1.77
CA THR A 167 -6.43 -21.96 -1.60
C THR A 167 -6.64 -21.53 -0.14
N GLY A 168 -7.00 -20.26 0.08
CA GLY A 168 -7.24 -19.71 1.42
C GLY A 168 -5.98 -19.37 2.20
N VAL A 169 -4.81 -19.31 1.54
CA VAL A 169 -3.60 -18.73 2.13
C VAL A 169 -3.84 -17.25 2.39
N ASP A 170 -3.46 -16.78 3.58
CA ASP A 170 -3.39 -15.35 3.85
C ASP A 170 -2.15 -14.77 3.15
N TRP A 171 -2.34 -14.21 1.95
CA TRP A 171 -1.27 -13.62 1.15
C TRP A 171 -0.56 -12.47 1.85
N ARG A 172 -1.27 -11.72 2.69
CA ARG A 172 -0.69 -10.59 3.41
C ARG A 172 0.26 -11.08 4.50
N GLU A 173 -0.06 -12.21 5.11
CA GLU A 173 0.78 -12.89 6.08
C GLU A 173 1.97 -13.58 5.43
N PHE A 174 1.75 -14.26 4.30
CA PHE A 174 2.82 -14.82 3.49
C PHE A 174 3.88 -13.77 3.11
N LEU A 175 3.42 -12.63 2.57
CA LEU A 175 4.30 -11.54 2.16
C LEU A 175 4.99 -10.84 3.34
N ALA A 176 4.36 -10.81 4.52
CA ALA A 176 5.02 -10.36 5.75
C ALA A 176 6.16 -11.31 6.13
N GLY A 177 5.93 -12.62 6.08
CA GLY A 177 6.96 -13.64 6.32
C GLY A 177 8.14 -13.55 5.34
N GLU A 178 7.86 -13.37 4.05
CA GLU A 178 8.90 -13.13 3.03
C GLU A 178 9.60 -11.77 3.21
N GLY A 179 9.04 -10.89 4.04
CA GLY A 179 9.62 -9.63 4.50
C GLY A 179 10.38 -9.73 5.82
N GLY A 180 10.62 -10.94 6.33
CA GLY A 180 11.40 -11.18 7.55
C GLY A 180 10.61 -11.05 8.85
N TYR A 181 9.32 -10.70 8.78
CA TYR A 181 8.45 -10.63 9.95
C TYR A 181 8.08 -12.02 10.45
N VAL A 182 7.88 -12.14 11.76
CA VAL A 182 7.35 -13.37 12.34
C VAL A 182 5.94 -13.63 11.85
N THR A 183 5.72 -14.82 11.29
CA THR A 183 4.37 -15.19 10.87
C THR A 183 3.53 -15.64 12.05
N MET A 184 2.24 -15.28 12.01
CA MET A 184 1.27 -15.58 13.04
C MET A 184 1.07 -17.09 13.18
N ALA A 185 0.73 -17.53 14.40
CA ALA A 185 0.64 -18.95 14.73
C ALA A 185 -0.42 -19.73 13.93
N TRP A 186 -1.41 -19.04 13.35
CA TRP A 186 -2.42 -19.63 12.47
C TRP A 186 -1.99 -19.72 11.00
N PHE A 187 -0.88 -19.07 10.62
CA PHE A 187 -0.37 -19.18 9.26
C PHE A 187 0.15 -20.59 9.01
N ARG A 188 -0.30 -21.20 7.92
CA ARG A 188 0.11 -22.57 7.61
C ARG A 188 1.60 -22.60 7.24
N PRO A 189 2.38 -23.56 7.72
CA PRO A 189 3.75 -23.74 7.26
C PRO A 189 3.78 -24.01 5.75
N MET A 190 4.74 -23.40 5.05
CA MET A 190 4.98 -23.59 3.62
C MET A 190 6.42 -24.05 3.39
N THR A 191 6.59 -25.04 2.52
CA THR A 191 7.92 -25.50 2.08
C THR A 191 8.60 -24.45 1.22
N TYR A 192 9.93 -24.50 1.10
CA TYR A 192 10.67 -23.54 0.25
C TYR A 192 10.15 -23.51 -1.20
N ALA A 193 9.89 -24.68 -1.80
CA ALA A 193 9.38 -24.79 -3.16
C ALA A 193 7.98 -24.16 -3.32
N GLU A 194 7.12 -24.35 -2.32
CA GLU A 194 5.81 -23.71 -2.26
C GLU A 194 5.91 -22.18 -2.18
N ARG A 195 6.83 -21.66 -1.36
CA ARG A 195 7.09 -20.20 -1.27
C ARG A 195 7.67 -19.64 -2.56
N ALA A 196 8.57 -20.38 -3.23
CA ALA A 196 9.11 -20.02 -4.54
C ALA A 196 8.03 -19.87 -5.60
N ASN A 197 7.14 -20.85 -5.71
CA ASN A 197 6.02 -20.80 -6.65
C ASN A 197 5.07 -19.64 -6.30
N ALA A 198 4.76 -19.45 -5.02
CA ALA A 198 3.92 -18.35 -4.55
C ALA A 198 4.51 -16.97 -4.91
N LEU A 199 5.82 -16.76 -4.71
CA LEU A 199 6.48 -15.51 -5.12
C LEU A 199 6.45 -15.30 -6.63
N ASP A 200 6.69 -16.34 -7.44
CA ASP A 200 6.62 -16.24 -8.89
C ASP A 200 5.21 -15.86 -9.38
N SER A 201 4.18 -16.47 -8.79
CA SER A 201 2.78 -16.11 -9.00
C SER A 201 2.49 -14.65 -8.62
N ILE A 202 3.01 -14.18 -7.49
CA ILE A 202 2.88 -12.77 -7.06
C ILE A 202 3.53 -11.82 -8.05
N VAL A 203 4.74 -12.13 -8.51
CA VAL A 203 5.46 -11.33 -9.49
C VAL A 203 4.69 -11.29 -10.81
N THR A 204 4.17 -12.44 -11.26
CA THR A 204 3.38 -12.56 -12.48
C THR A 204 2.08 -11.76 -12.40
N ALA A 205 1.32 -11.92 -11.31
CA ALA A 205 0.09 -11.17 -11.08
C ALA A 205 0.33 -9.66 -11.00
N SER A 206 1.39 -9.24 -10.31
CA SER A 206 1.78 -7.84 -10.19
C SER A 206 2.12 -7.22 -11.55
N ARG A 207 2.90 -7.92 -12.38
CA ARG A 207 3.23 -7.48 -13.74
C ARG A 207 2.00 -7.44 -14.64
N ALA A 208 1.12 -8.43 -14.53
CA ALA A 208 -0.13 -8.49 -15.29
C ALA A 208 -1.05 -7.31 -14.93
N LEU A 209 -1.17 -6.98 -13.64
CA LEU A 209 -1.95 -5.82 -13.18
C LEU A 209 -1.39 -4.53 -13.78
N LEU A 210 -0.07 -4.30 -13.69
CA LEU A 210 0.58 -3.13 -14.28
C LEU A 210 0.31 -3.04 -15.79
N ALA A 211 0.54 -4.14 -16.53
CA ALA A 211 0.36 -4.18 -17.98
C ALA A 211 -1.11 -4.03 -18.42
N SER A 212 -2.06 -4.48 -17.61
CA SER A 212 -3.50 -4.34 -17.90
C SER A 212 -3.98 -2.90 -17.78
N PHE A 213 -3.31 -2.11 -16.93
CA PHE A 213 -3.78 -0.78 -16.57
C PHE A 213 -2.97 0.34 -17.23
N LEU A 214 -1.68 0.15 -17.40
CA LEU A 214 -0.74 1.15 -17.92
C LEU A 214 -0.56 1.02 -19.43
N SER A 215 -0.57 2.15 -20.12
CA SER A 215 -0.16 2.23 -21.51
C SER A 215 1.35 1.95 -21.67
N PRO A 216 1.83 1.59 -22.87
CA PRO A 216 3.26 1.38 -23.12
C PRO A 216 4.15 2.59 -22.79
N HIS A 217 3.58 3.81 -22.79
CA HIS A 217 4.30 5.01 -22.37
C HIS A 217 4.39 5.11 -20.84
N GLU A 218 3.29 4.87 -20.12
CA GLU A 218 3.26 4.88 -18.65
C GLU A 218 4.10 3.74 -18.05
N MET A 219 4.24 2.62 -18.75
CA MET A 219 5.15 1.52 -18.39
C MET A 219 6.64 1.94 -18.39
N LYS A 220 7.00 3.04 -19.04
CA LYS A 220 8.37 3.60 -19.03
C LYS A 220 8.62 4.56 -17.88
N HIS A 221 7.63 4.80 -17.01
CA HIS A 221 7.80 5.62 -15.82
C HIS A 221 8.86 5.01 -14.91
N GLU A 222 9.75 5.83 -14.35
CA GLU A 222 10.89 5.38 -13.54
C GLU A 222 10.46 4.46 -12.40
N GLU A 223 9.41 4.85 -11.67
CA GLU A 223 8.86 4.03 -10.57
C GLU A 223 8.37 2.66 -11.02
N VAL A 224 7.78 2.56 -12.22
CA VAL A 224 7.32 1.27 -12.77
C VAL A 224 8.52 0.39 -13.09
N GLN A 225 9.56 0.96 -13.70
CA GLN A 225 10.77 0.21 -14.04
C GLN A 225 11.53 -0.24 -12.79
N SER A 226 11.63 0.64 -11.79
CA SER A 226 12.24 0.34 -10.49
C SER A 226 11.51 -0.80 -9.79
N LEU A 227 10.16 -0.73 -9.72
CA LEU A 227 9.31 -1.77 -9.16
C LEU A 227 9.46 -3.09 -9.92
N GLN A 228 9.41 -3.08 -11.26
CA GLN A 228 9.55 -4.30 -12.06
C GLN A 228 10.91 -4.96 -11.87
N LYS A 229 12.00 -4.17 -11.83
CA LYS A 229 13.34 -4.69 -11.57
C LYS A 229 13.41 -5.36 -10.20
N TRP A 230 12.87 -4.71 -9.17
CA TRP A 230 12.83 -5.26 -7.82
C TRP A 230 11.99 -6.54 -7.74
N LEU A 231 10.77 -6.55 -8.29
CA LEU A 231 9.92 -7.75 -8.36
C LEU A 231 10.63 -8.92 -9.04
N SER A 232 11.44 -8.66 -10.06
CA SER A 232 12.19 -9.69 -10.80
C SER A 232 13.32 -10.33 -10.01
N ALA A 233 13.77 -9.68 -8.93
CA ALA A 233 14.87 -10.11 -8.09
C ALA A 233 14.40 -10.70 -6.74
N LEU A 234 13.09 -10.88 -6.57
CA LEU A 234 12.54 -11.50 -5.37
C LEU A 234 12.89 -12.98 -5.35
N GLU A 235 13.45 -13.43 -4.23
CA GLU A 235 13.73 -14.83 -3.93
C GLU A 235 13.10 -15.18 -2.58
N PRO A 236 12.66 -16.44 -2.37
CA PRO A 236 12.15 -16.86 -1.09
C PRO A 236 13.20 -16.71 -0.01
N GLN A 237 12.78 -16.26 1.16
CA GLN A 237 13.68 -16.18 2.30
C GLN A 237 14.17 -17.57 2.70
N PRO A 238 15.40 -17.72 3.22
CA PRO A 238 15.94 -19.03 3.61
C PRO A 238 15.07 -19.73 4.67
N HIS A 239 14.56 -18.97 5.64
CA HIS A 239 13.74 -19.48 6.74
C HIS A 239 12.58 -18.52 7.04
N VAL A 240 11.34 -19.00 6.92
CA VAL A 240 10.15 -18.35 7.48
C VAL A 240 9.74 -19.23 8.66
N ILE A 241 10.00 -18.76 9.87
CA ILE A 241 9.71 -19.50 11.11
C ILE A 241 8.32 -19.08 11.58
N SER A 242 7.42 -20.04 11.83
CA SER A 242 6.16 -19.73 12.51
C SER A 242 6.45 -19.29 13.95
N GLY A 243 5.68 -18.37 14.53
CA GLY A 243 5.84 -17.90 15.92
C GLY A 243 5.88 -18.97 17.03
N ASN A 244 5.72 -20.26 16.71
CA ASN A 244 6.17 -21.37 17.54
C ASN A 244 7.70 -21.38 17.60
N VAL A 245 8.25 -20.57 18.50
CA VAL A 245 9.62 -20.75 18.99
C VAL A 245 9.66 -22.12 19.65
N GLU A 246 10.13 -23.15 18.94
CA GLU A 246 10.54 -24.38 19.59
C GLU A 246 11.59 -23.96 20.63
N HIS A 247 11.30 -24.20 21.90
CA HIS A 247 12.32 -24.14 22.94
C HIS A 247 13.45 -25.07 22.49
N VAL A 248 14.53 -24.47 21.99
CA VAL A 248 15.79 -25.18 21.77
C VAL A 248 16.26 -25.58 23.15
N THR A 249 15.90 -26.79 23.55
CA THR A 249 16.44 -27.41 24.74
C THR A 249 17.91 -27.64 24.41
N GLU A 250 18.79 -26.80 24.95
CA GLU A 250 20.23 -27.08 24.94
C GLU A 250 20.42 -28.45 25.55
N VAL A 251 20.75 -29.43 24.71
CA VAL A 251 21.22 -30.73 25.18
C VAL A 251 22.60 -30.46 25.76
N ALA A 252 22.65 -30.26 27.08
CA ALA A 252 23.88 -30.24 27.83
C ALA A 252 24.64 -31.54 27.54
N LYS A 253 25.77 -31.42 26.83
CA LYS A 253 26.71 -32.52 26.65
C LYS A 253 27.25 -32.90 28.03
N CYS A 254 26.93 -34.12 28.48
CA CYS A 254 27.71 -34.83 29.48
C CYS A 254 28.84 -35.58 28.79
#